data_AF-A0A7X9C774-F1
#
_entry.id   AF-A0A7X9C774-F1
#
_cell.length_a   1.000
_cell.length_b   1.000
_cell.length_c   1.000
_cell.angle_alpha   90.00
_cell.angle_beta   90.00
_cell.angle_gamma   90.00
#
_symmetry.space_group_name_H-M   'P 1'
#
loop_
_entity.id
_entity.type
_entity.pdbx_description
1 polymer ?
#
loop_
_entity_poly.entity_id
_entity_poly.type
_entity_poly.pdbx_seq_one_letter_code
_entity_poly.pdbx_strand_id
1 'polypeptide(L)'
;MKALAARRHHPMALLVILLLALVATGGLYAALQPQTAQAEAYTQDDVDAGEALFLANCATCHGRNAEGLLDADGGTIGPSLIGVGAASVDFQVGTGRMPMQSSGPQAMAKTVQFNAEQIRQLSAYVASLAPGPAIPAPEAVDGSKGDPAQGMNLFRTNCAMCHGSIGGGGALTQGKYAPAL
;
A
#
# COMPACT_ATOMS: atom_id res chain seq x y z
N MET A 1 -23.70 -49.02 -11.39
CA MET A 1 -22.41 -49.29 -10.70
C MET A 1 -21.39 -50.10 -11.53
N LYS A 2 -21.78 -50.99 -12.47
CA LYS A 2 -20.82 -51.82 -13.25
C LYS A 2 -20.02 -51.09 -14.35
N ALA A 3 -20.53 -49.98 -14.89
CA ALA A 3 -19.87 -49.25 -16.00
C ALA A 3 -18.62 -48.44 -15.57
N LEU A 4 -18.63 -47.89 -14.36
CA LEU A 4 -17.49 -47.15 -13.78
C LEU A 4 -16.31 -48.09 -13.48
N ALA A 5 -16.61 -49.31 -12.98
CA ALA A 5 -15.60 -50.32 -12.69
C ALA A 5 -14.95 -50.94 -13.95
N ALA A 6 -15.58 -50.86 -15.11
CA ALA A 6 -15.03 -51.37 -16.37
C ALA A 6 -14.03 -50.39 -17.04
N ARG A 7 -14.12 -49.09 -16.72
CA ARG A 7 -13.29 -48.03 -17.34
C ARG A 7 -12.14 -47.53 -16.46
N ARG A 8 -11.96 -48.12 -15.26
CA ARG A 8 -10.89 -47.75 -14.30
C ARG A 8 -9.46 -47.85 -14.83
N HIS A 9 -9.22 -48.64 -15.89
CA HIS A 9 -7.89 -48.81 -16.51
C HIS A 9 -7.76 -48.09 -17.87
N HIS A 10 -8.72 -47.24 -18.25
CA HIS A 10 -8.65 -46.49 -19.49
C HIS A 10 -7.64 -45.34 -19.36
N PRO A 11 -6.73 -45.11 -20.33
CA PRO A 11 -5.65 -44.12 -20.20
C PRO A 11 -6.16 -42.69 -19.92
N MET A 12 -7.34 -42.35 -20.43
CA MET A 12 -7.99 -41.06 -20.20
C MET A 12 -8.53 -40.84 -18.77
N ALA A 13 -8.64 -41.89 -17.95
CA ALA A 13 -9.13 -41.75 -16.57
C ALA A 13 -8.19 -40.88 -15.73
N LEU A 14 -6.87 -40.98 -15.95
CA LEU A 14 -5.88 -40.19 -15.24
C LEU A 14 -5.98 -38.69 -15.59
N LEU A 15 -6.20 -38.38 -16.87
CA LEU A 15 -6.42 -37.02 -17.34
C LEU A 15 -7.71 -36.40 -16.78
N VAL A 16 -8.79 -37.17 -16.73
CA VAL A 16 -10.08 -36.71 -16.17
C VAL A 16 -9.95 -36.46 -14.66
N ILE A 17 -9.26 -37.33 -13.93
CA ILE A 17 -9.01 -37.15 -12.50
C ILE A 17 -8.13 -35.93 -12.25
N LEU A 18 -7.07 -35.73 -13.04
CA LEU A 18 -6.22 -34.53 -12.96
C LEU A 18 -6.99 -33.25 -13.24
N LEU A 19 -7.83 -33.22 -14.27
CA LEU A 19 -8.69 -32.08 -14.58
C LEU A 19 -9.68 -31.78 -13.45
N LEU A 20 -10.34 -32.81 -12.91
CA LEU A 20 -11.26 -32.65 -11.78
C LEU A 20 -10.53 -32.15 -10.53
N ALA A 21 -9.32 -32.67 -10.26
CA ALA A 21 -8.50 -32.21 -9.14
C ALA A 21 -8.09 -30.74 -9.33
N LEU A 22 -7.67 -30.34 -10.54
CA LEU A 22 -7.25 -28.97 -10.85
C LEU A 22 -8.41 -27.98 -10.78
N VAL A 23 -9.59 -28.36 -11.27
CA VAL A 23 -10.81 -27.53 -11.16
C VAL A 23 -11.27 -27.44 -9.71
N ALA A 24 -11.23 -28.54 -8.96
CA ALA A 24 -11.59 -28.54 -7.54
C ALA A 24 -10.65 -27.65 -6.74
N THR A 25 -9.33 -27.78 -6.90
CA THR A 25 -8.36 -26.95 -6.18
C THR A 25 -8.41 -25.48 -6.62
N GLY A 26 -8.54 -25.20 -7.92
CA GLY A 26 -8.69 -23.84 -8.44
C GLY A 26 -9.99 -23.17 -7.97
N GLY A 27 -11.11 -23.91 -7.97
CA GLY A 27 -12.39 -23.43 -7.44
C GLY A 27 -12.36 -23.19 -5.94
N LEU A 28 -11.74 -24.09 -5.17
CA LEU A 28 -11.58 -23.93 -3.72
C LEU A 28 -10.68 -22.74 -3.38
N TYR A 29 -9.59 -22.55 -4.12
CA TYR A 29 -8.72 -21.38 -3.98
C TYR A 29 -9.47 -20.09 -4.28
N ALA A 30 -10.21 -20.03 -5.40
CA ALA A 30 -10.99 -18.84 -5.77
C ALA A 30 -12.09 -18.51 -4.75
N ALA A 31 -12.70 -19.53 -4.12
CA ALA A 31 -13.74 -19.35 -3.11
C ALA A 31 -13.19 -18.96 -1.73
N LEU A 32 -11.98 -19.41 -1.39
CA LEU A 32 -11.37 -19.20 -0.06
C LEU A 32 -10.27 -18.13 -0.05
N GLN A 33 -9.94 -17.53 -1.20
CA GLN A 33 -8.95 -16.45 -1.24
C GLN A 33 -9.44 -15.29 -0.36
N PRO A 34 -8.60 -14.78 0.55
CA PRO A 34 -8.95 -13.58 1.31
C PRO A 34 -9.26 -12.45 0.32
N GLN A 35 -10.48 -11.93 0.38
CA GLN A 35 -10.78 -10.64 -0.23
C GLN A 35 -9.88 -9.63 0.47
N THR A 36 -8.97 -8.99 -0.28
CA THR A 36 -8.27 -7.81 0.24
C THR A 36 -9.34 -6.84 0.70
N ALA A 37 -9.31 -6.44 1.97
CA ALA A 37 -10.28 -5.49 2.51
C ALA A 37 -10.31 -4.27 1.59
N GLN A 38 -11.39 -4.12 0.83
CA GLN A 38 -11.68 -2.87 0.15
C GLN A 38 -12.11 -1.91 1.27
N ALA A 39 -11.13 -1.20 1.83
CA ALA A 39 -11.40 0.04 2.55
C ALA A 39 -12.26 0.93 1.64
N GLU A 40 -13.22 1.66 2.23
CA GLU A 40 -14.26 2.48 1.60
C GLU A 40 -14.06 2.66 0.09
N ALA A 41 -14.89 1.99 -0.71
CA ALA A 41 -14.78 2.03 -2.15
C ALA A 41 -14.82 3.49 -2.62
N TYR A 42 -13.68 3.99 -3.10
CA TYR A 42 -13.59 5.32 -3.68
C TYR A 42 -14.60 5.45 -4.81
N THR A 43 -15.32 6.56 -4.82
CA THR A 43 -16.21 6.90 -5.92
C THR A 43 -15.40 7.48 -7.09
N GLN A 44 -16.00 7.52 -8.28
CA GLN A 44 -15.36 8.20 -9.41
C GLN A 44 -15.17 9.70 -9.10
N ASP A 45 -16.12 10.32 -8.40
CA ASP A 45 -16.01 11.72 -7.97
C ASP A 45 -14.80 11.95 -7.06
N ASP A 46 -14.47 11.00 -6.18
CA ASP A 46 -13.27 11.08 -5.33
C ASP A 46 -11.98 11.04 -6.17
N VAL A 47 -11.96 10.19 -7.20
CA VAL A 47 -10.82 10.06 -8.12
C VAL A 47 -10.64 11.33 -8.94
N ASP A 48 -11.72 11.88 -9.49
CA ASP A 48 -11.69 13.09 -10.32
C ASP A 48 -11.30 14.33 -9.50
N ALA A 49 -11.83 14.46 -8.28
CA ALA A 49 -11.43 15.51 -7.34
C ALA A 49 -9.96 15.36 -6.91
N GLY A 50 -9.53 14.12 -6.66
CA GLY A 50 -8.15 13.77 -6.35
C GLY A 50 -7.18 14.11 -7.48
N GLU A 51 -7.55 13.84 -8.72
CA GLU A 51 -6.77 14.18 -9.91
C GLU A 51 -6.58 15.70 -10.02
N ALA A 52 -7.65 16.48 -9.82
CA ALA A 52 -7.57 17.94 -9.87
C ALA A 52 -6.62 18.49 -8.78
N LEU A 53 -6.70 17.96 -7.56
CA LEU A 53 -5.78 18.32 -6.47
C LEU A 53 -4.33 17.93 -6.80
N PHE A 54 -4.13 16.73 -7.35
CA PHE A 54 -2.82 16.21 -7.72
C PHE A 54 -2.16 17.05 -8.81
N LEU A 55 -2.90 17.38 -9.88
CA LEU A 55 -2.40 18.21 -10.98
C LEU A 55 -2.01 19.61 -10.50
N ALA A 56 -2.74 20.18 -9.53
CA ALA A 56 -2.47 21.49 -8.99
C ALA A 56 -1.26 21.53 -8.02
N ASN A 57 -0.97 20.43 -7.32
CA ASN A 57 -0.05 20.46 -6.17
C ASN A 57 1.14 19.49 -6.25
N CYS A 58 1.09 18.46 -7.09
CA CYS A 58 2.03 17.33 -7.07
C CYS A 58 2.69 17.07 -8.43
N ALA A 59 1.98 17.33 -9.53
CA ALA A 59 2.39 16.94 -10.87
C ALA A 59 3.69 17.61 -11.36
N THR A 60 4.08 18.74 -10.77
CA THR A 60 5.35 19.43 -11.11
C THR A 60 6.58 18.60 -10.81
N CYS A 61 6.52 17.74 -9.79
CA CYS A 61 7.62 16.83 -9.42
C CYS A 61 7.31 15.37 -9.79
N HIS A 62 6.05 14.95 -9.67
CA HIS A 62 5.66 13.55 -9.85
C HIS A 62 5.12 13.23 -11.25
N GLY A 63 5.09 14.19 -12.18
CA GLY A 63 4.48 14.00 -13.50
C GLY A 63 2.96 14.07 -13.45
N ARG A 64 2.32 14.26 -14.61
CA ARG A 64 0.86 14.48 -14.69
C ARG A 64 0.06 13.20 -14.42
N ASN A 65 0.65 12.04 -14.66
CA ASN A 65 0.08 10.73 -14.43
C ASN A 65 0.82 10.00 -13.30
N ALA A 66 1.49 10.75 -12.40
CA ALA A 66 2.28 10.21 -11.29
C ALA A 66 3.47 9.29 -11.69
N GLU A 67 3.94 9.41 -12.94
CA GLU A 67 5.02 8.62 -13.52
C GLU A 67 6.41 8.93 -12.93
N GLY A 68 6.54 10.05 -12.22
CA GLY A 68 7.81 10.58 -11.73
C GLY A 68 8.55 11.39 -12.78
N LEU A 69 9.48 12.24 -12.33
CA LEU A 69 10.30 13.08 -13.20
C LEU A 69 11.77 13.02 -12.82
N LEU A 70 12.61 13.13 -13.84
CA LEU A 70 14.06 13.26 -13.71
C LEU A 70 14.49 14.66 -14.17
N ASP A 71 15.59 15.16 -13.61
CA ASP A 71 16.28 16.35 -14.09
C ASP A 71 17.18 16.03 -15.31
N ALA A 72 17.84 17.06 -15.85
CA ALA A 72 18.68 16.93 -17.03
C ALA A 72 19.92 16.03 -16.82
N ASP A 73 20.37 15.89 -15.57
CA ASP A 73 21.53 15.08 -15.18
C ASP A 73 21.13 13.66 -14.77
N GLY A 74 19.84 13.32 -14.86
CA GLY A 74 19.28 12.02 -14.48
C GLY A 74 18.95 11.87 -12.99
N GLY A 75 19.02 12.95 -12.21
CA GLY A 75 18.59 13.00 -10.81
C GLY A 75 17.06 12.96 -10.68
N THR A 76 16.54 12.37 -9.61
CA THR A 76 15.09 12.30 -9.37
C THR A 76 14.56 13.62 -8.82
N ILE A 77 13.66 14.29 -9.57
CA ILE A 77 12.92 15.46 -9.11
C ILE A 77 11.80 15.00 -8.17
N GLY A 78 11.03 14.02 -8.61
CA GLY A 78 10.02 13.34 -7.81
C GLY A 78 9.92 11.88 -8.27
N PRO A 79 9.91 10.91 -7.34
CA PRO A 79 9.77 9.51 -7.70
C PRO A 79 8.41 9.24 -8.33
N SER A 80 8.30 8.14 -9.07
CA SER A 80 6.98 7.63 -9.48
C SER A 80 6.14 7.29 -8.24
N LEU A 81 4.84 7.59 -8.31
CA LEU A 81 3.86 7.17 -7.32
C LEU A 81 2.99 6.01 -7.81
N ILE A 82 3.29 5.44 -8.98
CA ILE A 82 2.59 4.26 -9.48
C ILE A 82 2.85 3.07 -8.54
N GLY A 83 1.78 2.50 -8.00
CA GLY A 83 1.82 1.30 -7.15
C GLY A 83 2.22 1.54 -5.70
N VAL A 84 2.45 2.79 -5.27
CA VAL A 84 2.78 3.10 -3.86
C VAL A 84 1.58 2.88 -2.92
N GLY A 85 0.36 2.91 -3.46
CA GLY A 85 -0.89 2.66 -2.76
C GLY A 85 -1.44 3.86 -1.99
N ALA A 86 -2.74 3.79 -1.67
CA ALA A 86 -3.47 4.82 -0.92
C ALA A 86 -2.89 5.05 0.48
N ALA A 87 -2.44 3.99 1.18
CA ALA A 87 -1.87 4.12 2.52
C ALA A 87 -0.61 5.00 2.56
N SER A 88 0.21 4.96 1.51
CA SER A 88 1.41 5.79 1.41
C SER A 88 1.04 7.27 1.25
N VAL A 89 0.00 7.57 0.47
CA VAL A 89 -0.49 8.94 0.26
C VAL A 89 -1.08 9.49 1.54
N ASP A 90 -1.97 8.73 2.18
CA ASP A 90 -2.56 9.08 3.48
C ASP A 90 -1.48 9.37 4.53
N PHE A 91 -0.47 8.51 4.66
CA PHE A 91 0.63 8.72 5.59
C PHE A 91 1.48 9.96 5.23
N GLN A 92 1.94 10.08 3.99
CA GLN A 92 2.87 11.15 3.63
C GLN A 92 2.20 12.52 3.64
N VAL A 93 0.96 12.62 3.14
CA VAL A 93 0.21 13.87 3.09
C VAL A 93 -0.43 14.18 4.44
N GLY A 94 -1.04 13.20 5.10
CA GLY A 94 -1.70 13.36 6.40
C GLY A 94 -0.74 13.64 7.55
N THR A 95 0.54 13.24 7.45
CA THR A 95 1.57 13.67 8.40
C THR A 95 2.26 14.99 8.01
N GLY A 96 1.83 15.60 6.89
CA GLY A 96 2.37 16.84 6.35
C GLY A 96 3.75 16.71 5.71
N ARG A 97 4.33 15.51 5.58
CA ARG A 97 5.64 15.34 4.93
C ARG A 97 5.60 15.72 3.45
N MET A 98 4.54 15.32 2.76
CA MET A 98 4.21 15.76 1.42
C MET A 98 3.07 16.78 1.42
N PRO A 99 3.05 17.75 0.49
CA PRO A 99 4.06 18.03 -0.55
C PRO A 99 5.32 18.67 0.06
N MET A 100 6.52 18.30 -0.38
CA MET A 100 7.76 18.87 0.16
C MET A 100 7.89 20.37 -0.13
N GLN A 101 8.37 21.15 0.85
CA GLN A 101 8.65 22.59 0.67
C GLN A 101 10.01 22.86 0.02
N SER A 102 10.96 21.96 0.22
CA SER A 102 12.32 22.06 -0.33
C SER A 102 12.95 20.67 -0.43
N SER A 103 13.85 20.49 -1.39
CA SER A 103 14.67 19.28 -1.48
C SER A 103 15.62 19.17 -0.28
N GLY A 104 15.88 17.94 0.15
CA GLY A 104 16.76 17.67 1.29
C GLY A 104 16.93 16.17 1.54
N PRO A 105 17.71 15.78 2.56
CA PRO A 105 17.99 14.38 2.85
C PRO A 105 16.74 13.52 3.08
N GLN A 106 15.70 14.08 3.71
CA GLN A 106 14.40 13.43 3.88
C GLN A 106 13.27 14.46 3.97
N ALA A 107 12.02 14.04 3.71
CA ALA A 107 10.84 14.89 3.88
C ALA A 107 10.58 15.15 5.37
N MET A 108 10.63 16.42 5.78
CA MET A 108 10.29 16.85 7.14
C MET A 108 8.77 16.93 7.31
N ALA A 109 8.30 16.49 8.48
CA ALA A 109 6.93 16.75 8.88
C ALA A 109 6.73 18.25 9.10
N LYS A 110 5.59 18.76 8.64
CA LYS A 110 5.17 20.17 8.75
C LYS A 110 3.66 20.21 8.92
N THR A 111 3.11 21.42 9.03
CA THR A 111 1.66 21.60 9.06
C THR A 111 1.03 20.96 7.82
N VAL A 112 0.00 20.14 8.08
CA VAL A 112 -0.79 19.48 7.03
C VAL A 112 -1.49 20.55 6.20
N GLN A 113 -1.35 20.47 4.87
CA GLN A 113 -1.88 21.46 3.94
C GLN A 113 -3.27 21.11 3.40
N PHE A 114 -3.69 19.86 3.59
CA PHE A 114 -4.94 19.33 3.07
C PHE A 114 -5.80 18.84 4.23
N ASN A 115 -7.12 18.98 4.11
CA ASN A 115 -8.04 18.37 5.07
C ASN A 115 -8.17 16.85 4.80
N ALA A 116 -8.83 16.14 5.72
CA ALA A 116 -9.00 14.68 5.63
C ALA A 116 -9.69 14.22 4.33
N GLU A 117 -10.66 15.00 3.83
CA GLU A 117 -11.38 14.68 2.60
C GLU A 117 -10.46 14.81 1.37
N GLN A 118 -9.68 15.89 1.29
CA GLN A 118 -8.71 16.08 0.22
C GLN A 118 -7.61 15.01 0.24
N ILE A 119 -7.18 14.57 1.43
CA ILE A 119 -6.20 13.47 1.57
C ILE A 119 -6.80 12.15 1.06
N ARG A 120 -8.06 11.87 1.41
CA ARG A 120 -8.82 10.72 0.92
C ARG A 120 -8.91 10.74 -0.61
N GLN A 121 -9.27 11.88 -1.20
CA GLN A 121 -9.37 12.06 -2.66
C GLN A 121 -8.01 11.90 -3.36
N LEU A 122 -6.94 12.49 -2.83
CA LEU A 122 -5.57 12.27 -3.34
C LEU A 122 -5.18 10.79 -3.30
N SER A 123 -5.54 10.10 -2.21
CA SER A 123 -5.29 8.66 -2.05
C SER A 123 -6.10 7.82 -3.04
N ALA A 124 -7.35 8.22 -3.32
CA ALA A 124 -8.22 7.61 -4.33
C ALA A 124 -7.61 7.69 -5.72
N TYR A 125 -7.16 8.89 -6.12
CA TYR A 125 -6.53 9.10 -7.41
C TYR A 125 -5.27 8.24 -7.59
N VAL A 126 -4.33 8.27 -6.64
CA VAL A 126 -3.10 7.47 -6.77
C VAL A 126 -3.40 5.96 -6.79
N ALA A 127 -4.40 5.50 -6.02
CA ALA A 127 -4.81 4.10 -6.02
C ALA A 127 -5.52 3.67 -7.30
N SER A 128 -6.12 4.59 -8.06
CA SER A 128 -6.76 4.28 -9.35
C SER A 128 -5.74 4.02 -10.46
N LEU A 129 -4.53 4.59 -10.34
CA LEU A 129 -3.47 4.47 -11.35
C LEU A 129 -2.80 3.08 -11.36
N ALA A 130 -2.64 2.44 -10.20
CA ALA A 130 -2.14 1.08 -10.09
C ALA A 130 -2.45 0.47 -8.71
N PRO A 131 -2.55 -0.88 -8.61
CA PRO A 131 -2.72 -1.56 -7.33
C PRO A 131 -1.58 -1.27 -6.35
N GLY A 132 -1.92 -1.07 -5.09
CA GLY A 132 -0.97 -0.87 -4.00
C GLY A 132 -1.64 -1.03 -2.64
N PRO A 133 -0.90 -0.89 -1.53
CA PRO A 133 -1.46 -1.00 -0.18
C PRO A 133 -2.63 -0.02 0.04
N ALA A 134 -3.79 -0.58 0.41
CA ALA A 134 -4.96 0.20 0.82
C ALA A 134 -4.78 0.74 2.26
N ILE A 135 -5.47 1.83 2.57
CA ILE A 135 -5.54 2.34 3.95
C ILE A 135 -6.20 1.25 4.81
N PRO A 136 -5.58 0.80 5.91
CA PRO A 136 -6.19 -0.22 6.76
C PRO A 136 -7.54 0.25 7.33
N ALA A 137 -8.49 -0.68 7.46
CA ALA A 137 -9.74 -0.39 8.14
C ALA A 137 -9.50 0.04 9.60
N PRO A 138 -10.31 0.96 10.17
CA PRO A 138 -10.11 1.45 11.53
C PRO A 138 -9.99 0.34 12.58
N GLU A 139 -10.72 -0.75 12.42
CA GLU A 139 -10.70 -1.88 13.34
C GLU A 139 -9.36 -2.63 13.35
N ALA A 140 -8.61 -2.58 12.23
CA ALA A 140 -7.32 -3.23 12.09
C ALA A 140 -6.18 -2.43 12.76
N VAL A 141 -6.40 -1.14 13.01
CA VAL A 141 -5.44 -0.23 13.67
C VAL A 141 -5.88 0.18 15.07
N ASP A 142 -6.92 -0.46 15.61
CA ASP A 142 -7.41 -0.24 16.96
C ASP A 142 -6.45 -0.83 18.00
N GLY A 143 -5.61 0.03 18.59
CA GLY A 143 -4.64 -0.35 19.60
C GLY A 143 -5.24 -0.96 20.87
N SER A 144 -6.54 -0.74 21.15
CA SER A 144 -7.21 -1.34 22.32
C SER A 144 -7.39 -2.86 22.19
N LYS A 145 -7.31 -3.40 20.96
CA LYS A 145 -7.39 -4.83 20.68
C LYS A 145 -6.04 -5.53 20.69
N GLY A 146 -4.94 -4.79 20.87
CA GLY A 146 -3.57 -5.31 20.87
C GLY A 146 -3.05 -5.71 22.25
N ASP A 147 -1.95 -6.46 22.27
CA ASP A 147 -1.15 -6.73 23.49
C ASP A 147 0.10 -5.82 23.49
N PRO A 148 0.21 -4.85 24.41
CA PRO A 148 1.37 -3.96 24.49
C PRO A 148 2.70 -4.68 24.71
N ALA A 149 2.72 -5.80 25.45
CA ALA A 149 3.94 -6.57 25.69
C ALA A 149 4.41 -7.26 24.41
N GLN A 150 3.48 -7.85 23.66
CA GLN A 150 3.76 -8.39 22.33
C GLN A 150 4.18 -7.29 21.35
N GLY A 151 3.50 -6.15 21.37
CA GLY A 151 3.85 -4.98 20.54
C GLY A 151 5.27 -4.48 20.80
N MET A 152 5.69 -4.40 22.06
CA MET A 152 7.06 -4.03 22.43
C MET A 152 8.10 -5.06 21.94
N ASN A 153 7.78 -6.36 22.00
CA ASN A 153 8.67 -7.39 21.46
C ASN A 153 8.84 -7.21 19.94
N LEU A 154 7.74 -7.02 19.20
CA LEU A 154 7.78 -6.76 17.76
C LEU A 154 8.54 -5.48 17.42
N PHE A 155 8.31 -4.40 18.16
CA PHE A 155 8.98 -3.12 17.97
C PHE A 155 10.49 -3.25 18.19
N ARG A 156 10.92 -3.94 19.25
CA ARG A 156 12.35 -4.14 19.55
C ARG A 156 13.05 -4.97 18.48
N THR A 157 12.36 -5.97 17.94
CA THR A 157 12.92 -6.82 16.88
C THR A 157 12.99 -6.12 15.53
N ASN A 158 11.99 -5.29 15.19
CA ASN A 158 11.83 -4.80 13.81
C ASN A 158 12.10 -3.30 13.62
N CYS A 159 12.01 -2.49 14.68
CA CYS A 159 11.97 -1.02 14.57
C CYS A 159 13.04 -0.32 15.42
N ALA A 160 13.36 -0.86 16.59
CA ALA A 160 14.22 -0.20 17.58
C ALA A 160 15.66 0.05 17.11
N MET A 161 16.12 -0.70 16.11
CA MET A 161 17.44 -0.49 15.51
C MET A 161 17.58 0.91 14.88
N CYS A 162 16.47 1.50 14.43
CA CYS A 162 16.44 2.86 13.89
C CYS A 162 15.79 3.85 14.86
N HIS A 163 14.66 3.47 15.47
CA HIS A 163 13.84 4.39 16.28
C HIS A 163 14.20 4.40 17.77
N GLY A 164 15.26 3.69 18.18
CA GLY A 164 15.68 3.56 19.57
C GLY A 164 14.84 2.57 20.36
N SER A 165 15.37 2.11 21.50
CA SER A 165 14.77 1.02 22.32
C SER A 165 13.39 1.34 22.90
N ILE A 166 13.04 2.63 22.97
CA ILE A 166 11.76 3.15 23.48
C ILE A 166 11.03 4.04 22.46
N GLY A 167 11.44 4.06 21.18
CA GLY A 167 10.80 4.93 20.18
C GLY A 167 11.23 6.40 20.22
N GLY A 168 12.35 6.74 20.87
CA GLY A 168 12.84 8.13 20.96
C GLY A 168 13.42 8.71 19.66
N GLY A 169 13.59 7.89 18.61
CA GLY A 169 14.26 8.26 17.37
C GLY A 169 15.78 8.06 17.41
N GLY A 170 16.45 8.42 16.31
CA GLY A 170 17.90 8.23 16.18
C GLY A 170 18.48 8.86 14.91
N ALA A 171 19.77 9.19 14.95
CA ALA A 171 20.48 9.68 13.76
C ALA A 171 20.71 8.55 12.75
N LEU A 172 20.58 8.85 11.46
CA LEU A 172 20.86 7.94 10.35
C LEU A 172 21.97 8.52 9.46
N THR A 173 22.42 7.74 8.48
CA THR A 173 23.44 8.18 7.53
C THR A 173 22.92 9.27 6.59
N GLN A 174 23.83 10.01 5.96
CA GLN A 174 23.52 11.04 4.97
C GLN A 174 22.61 12.18 5.48
N GLY A 175 22.74 12.54 6.76
CA GLY A 175 21.97 13.63 7.36
C GLY A 175 20.49 13.30 7.59
N LYS A 176 20.10 12.03 7.49
CA LYS A 176 18.75 11.56 7.82
C LYS A 176 18.62 11.29 9.32
N TYR A 177 17.39 11.17 9.80
CA TYR A 177 17.07 10.69 11.14
C TYR A 177 15.76 9.90 11.15
N ALA A 178 15.69 8.92 12.05
CA ALA A 178 14.46 8.24 12.40
C ALA A 178 13.68 9.11 13.41
N PRO A 179 12.42 9.50 13.12
CA PRO A 179 11.61 10.26 14.06
C PRO A 179 11.23 9.41 15.28
N ALA A 180 10.77 10.07 16.35
CA ALA A 180 10.14 9.37 17.46
C ALA A 180 8.82 8.69 17.01
N LEU A 181 8.48 7.57 17.64
CA LEU A 181 7.27 6.76 17.41
C LEU A 181 6.47 6.57 18.69
#